data_AF-A0A939EZ80-F1
#
_entry.id   AF-A0A939EZ80-F1
#
_cell.length_a   1.000
_cell.length_b   1.000
_cell.length_c   1.000
_cell.angle_alpha   90.00
_cell.angle_beta   90.00
_cell.angle_gamma   90.00
#
_symmetry.space_group_name_H-M   'P 1'
#
loop_
_entity.id
_entity.type
_entity.pdbx_description
1 polymer ?
#
loop_
_entity_poly.entity_id
_entity_poly.type
_entity_poly.pdbx_seq_one_letter_code
_entity_poly.pdbx_strand_id
1 'polypeptide(L)'
;MLTSSTSIQSTITRTLLLWLLSNIGGTFLLGVGFALTHHLNDSTIAIAAGLLAALITLPLVPLALPFFALVARFCPACSRRSVALLGVTLFFLAANELLHLLLPFATFWGLLEMSVPYLAAGLLTVFWLYSSGGKTSTAALFPKKQDNRLLLS
;
A
#
# COMPACT_ATOMS: atom_id res chain seq x y z
N MET A 1 -23.18 -15.80 -6.29
CA MET A 1 -21.79 -15.95 -6.81
C MET A 1 -21.14 -14.64 -7.28
N LEU A 2 -21.88 -13.60 -7.68
CA LEU A 2 -21.30 -12.33 -8.17
C LEU A 2 -20.63 -11.43 -7.10
N THR A 3 -20.94 -11.61 -5.82
CA THR A 3 -20.40 -10.78 -4.72
C THR A 3 -18.95 -11.13 -4.33
N SER A 4 -18.49 -12.35 -4.58
CA SER A 4 -17.12 -12.74 -4.24
C SER A 4 -16.11 -12.15 -5.23
N SER A 5 -16.42 -12.18 -6.53
CA SER A 5 -15.53 -11.72 -7.59
C SER A 5 -15.26 -10.22 -7.52
N THR A 6 -16.27 -9.42 -7.20
CA THR A 6 -16.12 -7.96 -7.02
C THR A 6 -15.27 -7.61 -5.80
N SER A 7 -15.39 -8.37 -4.71
CA SER A 7 -14.58 -8.19 -3.49
C SER A 7 -13.11 -8.56 -3.70
N ILE A 8 -12.85 -9.63 -4.44
CA ILE A 8 -11.50 -10.10 -4.80
C ILE A 8 -10.85 -9.09 -5.73
N GLN A 9 -11.54 -8.67 -6.79
CA GLN A 9 -11.04 -7.67 -7.73
C GLN A 9 -10.73 -6.35 -7.03
N SER A 10 -11.58 -5.88 -6.12
CA SER A 10 -11.32 -4.68 -5.32
C SER A 10 -10.08 -4.83 -4.43
N THR A 11 -9.87 -6.01 -3.85
CA THR A 11 -8.68 -6.30 -3.01
C THR A 11 -7.41 -6.31 -3.85
N ILE A 12 -7.42 -6.99 -5.00
CA ILE A 12 -6.30 -7.01 -5.95
C ILE A 12 -5.93 -5.59 -6.38
N THR A 13 -6.93 -4.79 -6.79
CA THR A 13 -6.68 -3.41 -7.23
C THR A 13 -6.06 -2.56 -6.11
N ARG A 14 -6.56 -2.68 -4.88
CA ARG A 14 -6.00 -1.94 -3.73
C ARG A 14 -4.59 -2.38 -3.37
N THR A 15 -4.31 -3.68 -3.41
CA THR A 15 -2.96 -4.21 -3.16
C THR A 15 -1.99 -3.78 -4.27
N LEU A 16 -2.44 -3.81 -5.53
CA LEU A 16 -1.62 -3.38 -6.66
C LEU A 16 -1.33 -1.88 -6.59
N LEU A 17 -2.33 -1.05 -6.24
CA LEU A 17 -2.13 0.37 -5.97
C LEU A 17 -1.15 0.60 -4.82
N LEU A 18 -1.30 -0.13 -3.70
CA LEU A 18 -0.37 -0.06 -2.56
C LEU A 18 1.06 -0.39 -2.98
N TRP A 19 1.25 -1.49 -3.71
CA TRP A 19 2.54 -1.92 -4.21
C TRP A 19 3.14 -0.88 -5.17
N LEU A 20 2.35 -0.37 -6.12
CA LEU A 20 2.80 0.58 -7.12
C LEU A 20 3.22 1.91 -6.47
N LEU A 21 2.37 2.46 -5.60
CA LEU A 21 2.64 3.75 -4.96
C LEU A 21 3.78 3.66 -3.95
N SER A 22 3.93 2.54 -3.25
CA SER A 22 5.08 2.28 -2.37
C SER A 22 6.38 2.19 -3.17
N ASN A 23 6.40 1.48 -4.30
CA ASN A 23 7.59 1.35 -5.15
C ASN A 23 7.98 2.68 -5.82
N ILE A 24 7.01 3.38 -6.41
CA ILE A 24 7.26 4.68 -7.05
C ILE A 24 7.69 5.71 -5.99
N GLY A 25 6.94 5.80 -4.89
CA GLY A 25 7.22 6.75 -3.82
C GLY A 25 8.55 6.49 -3.12
N GLY A 26 8.86 5.22 -2.83
CA GLY A 26 10.14 4.84 -2.23
C GLY A 26 11.33 5.11 -3.15
N THR A 27 11.20 4.79 -4.44
CA THR A 27 12.24 5.08 -5.44
C THR A 27 12.46 6.59 -5.62
N PHE A 28 11.38 7.37 -5.62
CA PHE A 28 11.46 8.82 -5.68
C PHE A 28 12.17 9.40 -4.45
N LEU A 29 11.77 8.98 -3.24
CA LEU A 29 12.40 9.43 -2.00
C LEU A 29 13.88 9.03 -1.91
N LEU A 30 14.23 7.84 -2.39
CA LEU A 30 15.62 7.43 -2.52
C LEU A 30 16.40 8.32 -3.49
N GLY A 31 15.82 8.60 -4.66
CA GLY A 31 16.42 9.50 -5.64
C GLY A 31 16.67 10.89 -5.06
N VAL A 32 15.72 11.43 -4.29
CA VAL A 32 15.88 12.70 -3.55
C VAL A 32 17.01 12.58 -2.51
N GLY A 33 17.08 11.48 -1.76
CA GLY A 33 18.15 11.24 -0.80
C GLY A 33 19.55 11.24 -1.45
N PHE A 34 19.70 10.54 -2.58
CA PHE A 34 20.96 10.54 -3.33
C PHE A 34 21.29 11.91 -3.94
N ALA A 35 20.30 12.60 -4.48
CA ALA A 35 20.46 13.94 -5.05
C ALA A 35 20.89 14.98 -4.00
N LEU A 36 20.43 14.84 -2.75
CA LEU A 36 20.79 15.73 -1.64
C LEU A 36 22.16 15.42 -1.03
N THR A 37 22.62 14.16 -1.09
CA THR A 37 23.77 13.71 -0.28
C THR A 37 25.04 13.49 -1.10
N HIS A 38 24.94 12.98 -2.33
CA HIS A 38 26.10 12.44 -3.03
C HIS A 38 26.36 13.04 -4.42
N HIS A 39 25.38 13.16 -5.32
CA HIS A 39 25.37 13.97 -6.56
C HIS A 39 24.20 13.52 -7.48
N LEU A 40 23.79 14.35 -8.45
CA LEU A 40 22.71 14.01 -9.41
C LEU A 40 23.03 12.78 -10.29
N ASN A 41 24.31 12.46 -10.52
CA ASN A 41 24.70 11.32 -11.36
C ASN A 41 24.31 9.96 -10.74
N ASP A 42 24.10 9.92 -9.43
CA ASP A 42 23.70 8.73 -8.69
C ASP A 42 22.17 8.49 -8.73
N SER A 43 21.39 9.40 -9.35
CA SER A 43 19.95 9.20 -9.52
C SER A 43 19.62 7.96 -10.38
N THR A 44 20.52 7.58 -11.29
CA THR A 44 20.39 6.36 -12.09
C THR A 44 20.45 5.10 -11.22
N ILE A 45 21.26 5.14 -10.16
CA ILE A 45 21.39 4.04 -9.19
C ILE A 45 20.07 3.90 -8.41
N ALA A 46 19.47 5.01 -7.99
CA ALA A 46 18.17 5.01 -7.32
C ALA A 46 17.08 4.39 -8.20
N ILE A 47 17.03 4.75 -9.50
CA ILE A 47 16.05 4.20 -10.45
C ILE A 47 16.29 2.70 -10.67
N ALA A 48 17.54 2.28 -10.88
CA ALA A 48 17.88 0.87 -11.07
C ALA A 48 17.56 0.02 -9.83
N ALA A 49 17.90 0.52 -8.64
CA ALA A 49 17.57 -0.11 -7.37
C ALA A 49 16.05 -0.22 -7.17
N GLY A 50 15.30 0.84 -7.51
CA GLY A 50 13.85 0.85 -7.43
C GLY A 50 13.16 -0.10 -8.40
N LEU A 51 13.68 -0.22 -9.62
CA LEU A 51 13.17 -1.18 -10.60
C LEU A 51 13.43 -2.63 -10.15
N LEU A 52 14.63 -2.90 -9.62
CA LEU A 52 14.98 -4.21 -9.06
C LEU A 52 14.09 -4.56 -7.86
N ALA A 53 13.90 -3.62 -6.93
CA ALA A 53 13.00 -3.80 -5.80
C ALA A 53 11.56 -4.07 -6.26
N ALA A 54 11.06 -3.33 -7.26
CA ALA A 54 9.73 -3.58 -7.82
C ALA A 54 9.62 -4.98 -8.42
N LEU A 55 10.58 -5.40 -9.26
CA LEU A 55 10.58 -6.72 -9.89
C LEU A 55 10.62 -7.87 -8.86
N ILE A 56 11.48 -7.76 -7.85
CA ILE A 56 11.65 -8.79 -6.81
C ILE A 56 10.43 -8.83 -5.89
N THR A 57 9.74 -7.71 -5.69
CA THR A 57 8.55 -7.65 -4.81
C THR A 57 7.23 -7.95 -5.50
N LEU A 58 7.19 -7.94 -6.84
CA LEU A 58 5.97 -8.23 -7.61
C LEU A 58 5.34 -9.60 -7.27
N PRO A 59 6.10 -10.70 -7.05
CA PRO A 59 5.54 -11.98 -6.64
C PRO A 59 4.85 -11.96 -5.26
N LEU A 60 5.12 -10.97 -4.40
CA LEU A 60 4.46 -10.83 -3.10
C LEU A 60 3.03 -10.26 -3.22
N VAL A 61 2.70 -9.58 -4.33
CA VAL A 61 1.36 -9.01 -4.58
C VAL A 61 0.24 -10.06 -4.53
N PRO A 62 0.33 -11.21 -5.27
CA PRO A 62 -0.71 -12.24 -5.18
C PRO A 62 -0.78 -12.92 -3.80
N LEU A 63 0.32 -12.94 -3.03
CA LEU A 63 0.34 -13.46 -1.65
C LEU A 63 -0.47 -12.61 -0.66
N ALA A 64 -0.79 -11.36 -1.00
CA ALA A 64 -1.65 -10.53 -0.16
C ALA A 64 -3.07 -11.10 -0.03
N LEU A 65 -3.58 -11.80 -1.06
CA LEU A 65 -4.92 -12.38 -1.04
C LEU A 65 -5.11 -13.44 0.06
N PRO A 66 -4.27 -14.50 0.15
CA PRO A 66 -4.38 -15.46 1.23
C PRO A 66 -4.13 -14.82 2.60
N PHE A 67 -3.26 -13.81 2.70
CA PHE A 67 -3.07 -13.05 3.94
C PHE A 67 -4.38 -12.36 4.40
N PHE A 68 -5.01 -11.58 3.53
CA PHE A 68 -6.25 -10.88 3.89
C PHE A 68 -7.40 -11.85 4.17
N ALA A 69 -7.48 -12.97 3.42
CA ALA A 69 -8.47 -14.02 3.69
C ALA A 69 -8.27 -14.65 5.07
N LEU A 70 -7.03 -14.91 5.45
CA LEU A 70 -6.67 -15.51 6.73
C LEU A 70 -6.97 -14.54 7.89
N VAL A 71 -6.56 -13.28 7.77
CA VAL A 71 -6.84 -12.26 8.80
C VAL A 71 -8.34 -11.99 8.93
N ALA A 72 -9.11 -11.96 7.84
CA ALA A 72 -10.56 -11.81 7.90
C ALA A 72 -11.24 -12.96 8.65
N ARG A 73 -10.66 -14.18 8.59
CA ARG A 73 -11.15 -15.36 9.30
C ARG A 73 -10.82 -15.31 10.81
N PHE A 74 -9.61 -14.87 11.16
CA PHE A 74 -9.16 -14.85 12.56
C PHE A 74 -9.56 -13.57 13.32
N CYS A 75 -9.74 -12.44 12.63
CA CYS A 75 -10.14 -11.18 13.23
C CYS A 75 -11.20 -10.44 12.38
N PRO A 76 -12.44 -10.94 12.34
CA PRO A 76 -13.52 -10.33 11.55
C PRO A 76 -13.88 -8.91 12.02
N ALA A 77 -13.63 -8.59 13.30
CA ALA A 77 -13.88 -7.27 13.89
C ALA A 77 -12.70 -6.29 13.78
N CYS A 78 -11.55 -6.72 13.24
CA CYS A 78 -10.38 -5.84 13.12
C CYS A 78 -10.65 -4.69 12.14
N SER A 79 -10.14 -3.50 12.47
CA SER A 79 -10.16 -2.36 11.55
C SER A 79 -9.35 -2.68 10.29
N ARG A 80 -9.94 -2.47 9.11
CA ARG A 80 -9.29 -2.70 7.81
C ARG A 80 -7.98 -1.93 7.66
N ARG A 81 -7.91 -0.73 8.27
CA ARG A 81 -6.68 0.09 8.32
C ARG A 81 -5.58 -0.62 9.09
N SER A 82 -5.88 -1.18 10.26
CA SER A 82 -4.90 -1.89 11.08
C SER A 82 -4.41 -3.17 10.39
N VAL A 83 -5.30 -3.90 9.72
CA VAL A 83 -4.93 -5.09 8.93
C VAL A 83 -4.05 -4.71 7.74
N ALA A 84 -4.35 -3.61 7.05
CA ALA A 84 -3.53 -3.12 5.94
C ALA A 84 -2.14 -2.64 6.41
N LEU A 85 -2.06 -1.95 7.55
CA LEU A 85 -0.79 -1.54 8.15
C LEU A 85 0.07 -2.78 8.51
N LEU A 86 -0.54 -3.76 9.19
CA LEU A 86 0.13 -5.01 9.54
C LEU A 86 0.65 -5.72 8.28
N GLY A 87 -0.20 -5.83 7.25
CA GLY A 87 0.17 -6.41 5.97
C GLY A 87 1.36 -5.71 5.35
N VAL A 88 1.31 -4.37 5.21
CA VAL A 88 2.42 -3.59 4.64
C VAL A 88 3.72 -3.81 5.40
N THR A 89 3.69 -3.81 6.74
CA THR A 89 4.90 -4.05 7.54
C THR A 89 5.45 -5.47 7.34
N LEU A 90 4.59 -6.49 7.35
CA LEU A 90 5.00 -7.89 7.15
C LEU A 90 5.54 -8.14 5.74
N PHE A 91 4.84 -7.65 4.71
CA PHE A 91 5.28 -7.79 3.32
C PHE A 91 6.55 -6.99 3.04
N PHE A 92 6.75 -5.85 3.70
CA PHE A 92 8.00 -5.10 3.65
C PHE A 92 9.18 -5.90 4.23
N LEU A 93 9.01 -6.52 5.39
CA LEU A 93 10.05 -7.37 5.99
C LEU A 93 10.33 -8.60 5.12
N ALA A 94 9.28 -9.27 4.63
CA ALA A 94 9.43 -10.41 3.73
C ALA A 94 10.14 -10.03 2.41
N ALA A 95 9.83 -8.86 1.86
CA ALA A 95 10.51 -8.31 0.69
C ALA A 95 12.00 -8.07 0.97
N ASN A 96 12.35 -7.46 2.10
CA ASN A 96 13.73 -7.21 2.48
C ASN A 96 14.50 -8.52 2.71
N GLU A 97 13.90 -9.51 3.34
CA GLU A 97 14.52 -10.82 3.52
C GLU A 97 14.76 -11.50 2.16
N LEU A 98 13.78 -11.44 1.26
CA LEU A 98 13.92 -11.95 -0.10
C LEU A 98 15.05 -11.24 -0.87
N LEU A 99 15.13 -9.92 -0.77
CA LEU A 99 16.19 -9.09 -1.36
C LEU A 99 17.57 -9.45 -0.78
N HIS A 100 17.67 -9.66 0.54
CA HIS A 100 18.91 -10.06 1.21
C HIS A 100 19.38 -11.45 0.78
N LEU A 101 18.45 -12.38 0.53
CA LEU A 101 18.77 -13.72 0.02
C LEU A 101 19.17 -13.73 -1.47
N LEU A 102 18.62 -12.82 -2.28
CA LEU A 102 18.86 -12.77 -3.73
C LEU A 102 20.07 -11.91 -4.12
N LEU A 103 20.36 -10.87 -3.36
CA LEU A 103 21.38 -9.88 -3.69
C LEU A 103 22.52 -9.89 -2.67
N PRO A 104 23.77 -9.63 -3.10
CA PRO A 104 24.94 -9.70 -2.25
C PRO A 104 25.07 -8.43 -1.39
N PHE A 105 24.13 -8.21 -0.47
CA PHE A 105 24.24 -7.15 0.52
C PHE A 105 25.17 -7.56 1.66
N ALA A 106 26.00 -6.63 2.12
CA ALA A 106 26.92 -6.90 3.23
C ALA A 106 26.20 -7.15 4.56
N THR A 107 25.05 -6.51 4.78
CA THR A 107 24.22 -6.70 5.96
C THR A 107 22.74 -6.46 5.65
N PHE A 108 21.86 -7.17 6.37
CA PHE A 108 20.42 -6.92 6.36
C PHE A 108 20.07 -5.49 6.80
N TRP A 109 20.79 -4.94 7.77
CA TRP A 109 20.54 -3.59 8.28
C TRP A 109 20.81 -2.49 7.24
N GLY A 110 21.90 -2.61 6.48
CA GLY A 110 22.18 -1.65 5.40
C GLY A 110 21.11 -1.69 4.29
N LEU A 111 20.57 -2.87 4.00
CA LEU A 111 19.43 -3.02 3.09
C LEU A 111 18.17 -2.38 3.67
N LEU A 112 17.91 -2.57 4.97
CA LEU A 112 16.76 -2.01 5.65
C LEU A 112 16.79 -0.47 5.65
N GLU A 113 17.95 0.12 5.92
CA GLU A 113 18.16 1.58 5.86
C GLU A 113 17.86 2.14 4.48
N MET A 114 18.35 1.49 3.42
CA MET A 114 18.03 1.86 2.04
C MET A 114 16.55 1.66 1.70
N SER A 115 15.86 0.71 2.35
CA SER A 115 14.48 0.39 2.01
C SER A 115 13.42 1.14 2.84
N VAL A 116 13.82 1.85 3.91
CA VAL A 116 12.92 2.69 4.73
C VAL A 116 12.01 3.62 3.89
N PRO A 117 12.50 4.29 2.83
CA PRO A 117 11.65 5.15 2.01
C PRO A 117 10.45 4.43 1.39
N TYR A 118 10.60 3.14 1.02
CA TYR A 118 9.50 2.32 0.50
C TYR A 118 8.46 2.02 1.57
N LEU A 119 8.90 1.72 2.81
CA LEU A 119 8.00 1.52 3.94
C LEU A 119 7.23 2.80 4.24
N ALA A 120 7.90 3.94 4.30
CA ALA A 120 7.26 5.24 4.53
C ALA A 120 6.19 5.53 3.47
N ALA A 121 6.51 5.33 2.19
CA ALA A 121 5.55 5.50 1.10
C ALA A 121 4.37 4.50 1.19
N GLY A 122 4.63 3.25 1.57
CA GLY A 122 3.61 2.23 1.79
C GLY A 122 2.64 2.61 2.91
N LEU A 123 3.17 3.03 4.07
CA LEU A 123 2.37 3.49 5.21
C LEU A 123 1.53 4.71 4.85
N LEU A 124 2.10 5.69 4.14
CA LEU A 124 1.38 6.88 3.67
C LEU A 124 0.23 6.49 2.72
N THR A 125 0.47 5.53 1.83
CA THR A 125 -0.54 5.03 0.90
C THR A 125 -1.67 4.32 1.64
N VAL A 126 -1.39 3.54 2.69
CA VAL A 126 -2.43 2.96 3.56
C VAL A 126 -3.24 4.08 4.21
N PHE A 127 -2.59 5.10 4.78
CA PHE A 127 -3.33 6.21 5.37
C PHE A 127 -4.21 6.93 4.33
N TRP A 128 -3.71 7.17 3.13
CA TRP A 128 -4.48 7.81 2.06
C TRP A 128 -5.68 6.96 1.61
N LEU A 129 -5.47 5.67 1.32
CA LEU A 129 -6.53 4.76 0.87
C LEU A 129 -7.63 4.56 1.90
N TYR A 130 -7.28 4.55 3.19
CA TYR A 130 -8.22 4.29 4.29
C TYR A 130 -8.72 5.56 5.00
N SER A 131 -8.17 6.75 4.71
CA SER A 131 -8.67 8.05 5.18
C SER A 131 -9.89 8.52 4.37
N SER A 132 -9.89 8.27 3.05
CA SER A 132 -10.99 8.64 2.15
C SER A 132 -12.32 7.90 2.42
N GLY A 133 -12.33 6.93 3.34
CA GLY A 133 -13.54 6.23 3.80
C GLY A 133 -14.39 6.99 4.84
N GLY A 134 -14.01 8.21 5.22
CA GLY A 134 -14.74 9.02 6.21
C GLY A 134 -15.52 10.22 5.65
N LYS A 135 -15.39 10.53 4.35
CA LYS A 135 -16.07 11.67 3.71
C LYS A 135 -16.49 11.37 2.28
N THR A 136 -17.23 10.29 2.04
CA THR A 136 -18.24 10.37 0.98
C THR A 136 -19.33 11.30 1.47
N SER A 137 -19.18 12.58 1.12
CA SER A 137 -20.20 13.61 1.20
C SER A 137 -21.30 13.29 0.18
N THR A 138 -21.98 12.15 0.34
CA THR A 138 -23.22 11.80 -0.37
C THR A 138 -24.45 12.46 0.27
N ALA A 139 -24.25 13.27 1.32
CA ALA A 139 -25.27 14.16 1.87
C ALA A 139 -25.39 15.48 1.09
N ALA A 140 -24.41 15.82 0.24
CA ALA A 140 -24.42 17.06 -0.55
C ALA A 140 -25.07 16.93 -1.93
N LEU A 141 -25.36 15.70 -2.41
CA LEU A 141 -25.89 15.49 -3.78
C LEU A 141 -27.36 15.08 -3.85
N PHE A 142 -27.99 14.78 -2.71
CA PHE A 142 -29.44 14.60 -2.63
C PHE A 142 -29.98 15.48 -1.51
N PRO A 143 -30.39 16.74 -1.79
CA PRO A 143 -31.29 17.41 -0.87
C PRO A 143 -32.49 16.51 -0.69
N LYS A 144 -32.63 15.98 0.52
CA LYS A 144 -33.76 15.18 0.98
C LYS A 144 -35.01 16.01 0.69
N LYS A 145 -35.74 15.70 -0.39
CA LYS A 145 -37.02 16.31 -0.71
C LYS A 145 -37.89 16.10 0.51
N GLN A 146 -38.19 17.21 1.18
CA GLN A 146 -38.98 17.26 2.39
C GLN A 146 -40.39 16.83 2.00
N ASP A 147 -40.77 15.61 2.34
CA ASP A 147 -42.15 15.15 2.21
C ASP A 147 -43.01 15.98 3.18
N ASN A 148 -43.58 17.07 2.65
CA ASN A 148 -44.69 17.76 3.28
C ASN A 148 -45.89 16.81 3.27
N ARG A 149 -45.98 15.95 4.29
CA ARG A 149 -47.26 15.51 4.82
C ARG A 149 -47.97 16.73 5.39
N LEU A 150 -48.70 17.45 4.54
CA LEU A 150 -49.84 18.21 5.02
C LEU A 150 -50.93 17.20 5.37
N LEU A 151 -50.95 16.86 6.66
CA LEU A 151 -52.16 16.63 7.41
C LEU A 151 -53.15 17.77 7.14
N LEU A 152 -54.42 17.40 6.99
CA LEU A 152 -55.69 18.13 7.17
C LEU A 152 -56.63 17.63 6.05
N SER A 153 -57.45 16.60 6.30
CA SER A 153 -58.76 16.68 6.97
C SER A 153 -59.74 17.58 6.22
#